data_AF-A0A238L495-F1
#
_entry.id   AF-A0A238L495-F1
#
_cell.length_a   1.000
_cell.length_b   1.000
_cell.length_c   1.000
_cell.angle_alpha   90.00
_cell.angle_beta   90.00
_cell.angle_gamma   90.00
#
_symmetry.space_group_name_H-M   'P 1'
#
loop_
_entity.id
_entity.type
_entity.pdbx_description
1 polymer ?
#
loop_
_entity_poly.entity_id
_entity_poly.type
_entity_poly.pdbx_seq_one_letter_code
_entity_poly.pdbx_strand_id
1 'polypeptide(L)'
;MRLNIPRFLVVFVITSIAVPAVLFGVSAVFGIDLSSSFLPFIPFLAAATFEGHRQVQTHQTMPGSGDMWSAALWMGIVGMLTNLVMAGLFFLVVPGMSEGLAGIPVNFLVIGFTITFVVAFLISRLFLWVGARSAFKALERAKKESNS
;
A
#
# COMPACT_ATOMS: atom_id res chain seq x y z
N MET A 1 4.94 17.64 4.00
CA MET A 1 5.60 16.38 3.55
C MET A 1 5.68 16.42 2.05
N ARG A 2 6.83 16.10 1.44
CA ARG A 2 6.95 16.01 -0.02
C ARG A 2 6.78 14.54 -0.42
N LEU A 3 5.55 14.16 -0.79
CA LEU A 3 5.27 12.81 -1.28
C LEU A 3 5.94 12.62 -2.64
N ASN A 4 6.72 11.55 -2.79
CA ASN A 4 7.28 11.17 -4.07
C ASN A 4 6.40 10.08 -4.71
N ILE A 5 5.46 10.52 -5.56
CA ILE A 5 4.48 9.62 -6.21
C ILE A 5 5.16 8.52 -7.04
N PRO A 6 6.18 8.81 -7.89
CA PRO A 6 6.88 7.76 -8.64
C PRO A 6 7.48 6.68 -7.75
N ARG A 7 8.11 7.07 -6.63
CA ARG A 7 8.73 6.11 -5.70
C ARG A 7 7.69 5.27 -4.97
N PHE A 8 6.61 5.90 -4.50
CA PHE A 8 5.47 5.20 -3.94
C PHE A 8 4.94 4.15 -4.93
N LEU A 9 4.72 4.53 -6.20
CA LEU A 9 4.22 3.64 -7.24
C LEU A 9 5.14 2.46 -7.51
N VAL A 10 6.46 2.67 -7.57
CA VAL A 10 7.42 1.58 -7.78
C VAL A 10 7.33 0.55 -6.65
N VAL A 11 7.33 1.00 -5.39
CA VAL A 11 7.21 0.08 -4.24
C VAL A 11 5.85 -0.61 -4.25
N PHE A 12 4.78 0.13 -4.56
CA PHE A 12 3.43 -0.39 -4.66
C PHE A 12 3.31 -1.49 -5.73
N VAL A 13 3.80 -1.25 -6.94
CA VAL A 13 3.71 -2.22 -8.05
C VAL A 13 4.56 -3.46 -7.75
N ILE A 14 5.79 -3.27 -7.26
CA ILE A 14 6.67 -4.39 -6.89
C ILE A 14 5.99 -5.28 -5.85
N THR A 15 5.42 -4.69 -4.81
CA THR A 15 4.76 -5.45 -3.74
C THR A 15 3.44 -6.09 -4.20
N SER A 16 2.70 -5.42 -5.08
CA SER A 16 1.47 -5.94 -5.70
C SER A 16 1.71 -7.18 -6.57
N ILE A 17 2.91 -7.35 -7.13
CA ILE A 17 3.28 -8.51 -7.95
C ILE A 17 3.99 -9.56 -7.08
N ALA A 18 4.99 -9.15 -6.31
CA ALA A 18 5.85 -10.06 -5.55
C ALA A 18 5.06 -10.83 -4.47
N VAL A 19 4.15 -10.16 -3.76
CA VAL A 19 3.42 -10.80 -2.66
C VAL A 19 2.48 -11.89 -3.16
N PRO A 20 1.59 -11.64 -4.15
CA PRO A 20 0.79 -12.72 -4.74
C PRO A 20 1.64 -13.83 -5.36
N ALA A 21 2.75 -13.51 -6.02
CA ALA A 21 3.64 -14.52 -6.62
C ALA A 21 4.22 -15.48 -5.56
N VAL A 22 4.69 -14.94 -4.43
CA VAL A 22 5.19 -15.74 -3.30
C VAL A 22 4.06 -16.59 -2.70
N LEU A 23 2.90 -16.00 -2.46
CA LEU A 23 1.76 -16.72 -1.88
C LEU A 23 1.26 -17.85 -2.78
N PHE A 24 1.22 -17.62 -4.08
CA PHE A 24 0.88 -18.65 -5.07
C PHE A 24 1.90 -19.79 -5.04
N GLY A 25 3.20 -19.47 -4.98
CA GLY A 25 4.25 -20.48 -4.85
C GLY A 25 4.13 -21.31 -3.57
N VAL A 26 3.86 -20.66 -2.43
CA VAL A 26 3.64 -21.36 -1.14
C VAL A 26 2.39 -22.24 -1.22
N SER A 27 1.28 -21.73 -1.75
CA SER A 27 0.04 -22.50 -1.89
C SER A 27 0.23 -23.73 -2.79
N ALA A 28 0.97 -23.59 -3.90
CA ALA A 28 1.26 -24.70 -4.81
C ALA A 28 2.12 -25.81 -4.17
N VAL A 29 3.04 -25.46 -3.26
CA VAL A 29 3.93 -26.44 -2.60
C VAL A 29 3.27 -27.08 -1.38
N PHE A 30 2.58 -26.30 -0.56
CA PHE A 30 2.06 -26.75 0.74
C PHE A 30 0.56 -27.11 0.72
N GLY A 31 -0.16 -26.82 -0.36
CA GLY A 31 -1.60 -27.06 -0.48
C GLY A 31 -2.45 -26.21 0.48
N ILE A 32 -1.88 -25.13 1.03
CA ILE A 32 -2.58 -24.23 1.96
C ILE A 32 -3.24 -23.12 1.15
N ASP A 33 -4.53 -22.90 1.41
CA ASP A 33 -5.23 -21.75 0.88
C ASP A 33 -4.88 -20.51 1.72
N LEU A 34 -4.16 -19.57 1.10
CA LEU A 34 -3.75 -18.31 1.71
C LEU A 34 -4.64 -17.15 1.26
N SER A 35 -5.80 -17.44 0.67
CA SER A 35 -6.77 -16.42 0.31
C SER A 35 -7.20 -15.63 1.56
N SER A 36 -6.84 -14.36 1.59
CA SER A 36 -7.17 -13.45 2.67
C SER A 36 -7.65 -12.13 2.10
N SER A 37 -8.75 -11.61 2.65
CA SER A 37 -9.28 -10.28 2.33
C SER A 37 -8.26 -9.16 2.62
N PHE A 38 -7.17 -9.46 3.33
CA PHE A 38 -6.10 -8.51 3.63
C PHE A 38 -5.09 -8.32 2.49
N LEU A 39 -4.94 -9.30 1.59
CA LEU A 39 -3.90 -9.29 0.54
C LEU A 39 -3.87 -8.01 -0.33
N PRO A 40 -5.02 -7.45 -0.76
CA PRO A 40 -5.03 -6.22 -1.57
C PRO A 40 -4.44 -4.99 -0.87
N PHE A 41 -4.33 -5.02 0.46
CA PHE A 41 -3.85 -3.88 1.25
C PHE A 41 -2.35 -3.93 1.55
N ILE A 42 -1.68 -5.06 1.32
CA ILE A 42 -0.25 -5.21 1.56
C ILE A 42 0.60 -4.18 0.77
N PRO A 43 0.29 -3.90 -0.51
CA PRO A 43 1.03 -2.88 -1.26
C PRO A 43 0.92 -1.48 -0.66
N PHE A 44 -0.27 -1.11 -0.19
CA PHE A 44 -0.48 0.17 0.51
C PHE A 44 0.32 0.24 1.80
N LEU A 45 0.33 -0.85 2.57
CA LEU A 45 1.07 -0.96 3.82
C LEU A 45 2.57 -0.79 3.59
N ALA A 46 3.13 -1.54 2.65
CA ALA A 46 4.56 -1.53 2.37
C ALA A 46 5.01 -0.17 1.82
N ALA A 47 4.30 0.37 0.83
CA ALA A 47 4.65 1.64 0.21
C ALA A 47 4.49 2.83 1.19
N ALA A 48 3.43 2.86 2.00
CA ALA A 48 3.24 3.91 2.99
C ALA A 48 4.31 3.87 4.09
N THR A 49 4.66 2.68 4.59
CA THR A 49 5.72 2.51 5.58
C THR A 49 7.06 2.99 5.04
N PHE A 50 7.38 2.61 3.80
CA PHE A 50 8.62 3.00 3.14
C PHE A 50 8.72 4.52 2.95
N GLU A 51 7.65 5.17 2.50
CA GLU A 51 7.59 6.63 2.35
C GLU A 51 7.71 7.34 3.70
N GLY A 52 7.03 6.85 4.74
CA GLY A 52 7.15 7.39 6.10
C GLY A 52 8.59 7.32 6.62
N HIS A 53 9.24 6.18 6.47
CA HIS A 53 10.63 5.97 6.88
C HIS A 53 11.58 6.91 6.12
N ARG A 54 11.42 6.99 4.80
CA ARG A 54 12.28 7.80 3.93
C ARG A 54 12.14 9.29 4.20
N GLN A 55 10.92 9.77 4.47
CA GLN A 55 10.69 11.19 4.79
C GLN A 55 11.53 11.63 5.99
N VAL A 56 11.57 10.82 7.04
CA VAL A 56 12.35 11.12 8.24
C VAL A 56 13.84 10.98 7.99
N GLN A 57 14.30 9.98 7.24
CA GLN A 57 15.72 9.88 6.88
C GLN A 57 16.22 11.09 6.08
N THR A 58 15.41 11.60 5.15
CA THR A 58 15.80 12.73 4.29
C THR A 58 15.73 14.07 5.01
N HIS A 59 14.71 14.30 5.84
CA HIS A 59 14.47 15.62 6.47
C HIS A 59 14.86 15.67 7.94
N GLN A 60 15.29 14.54 8.53
CA GLN A 60 15.68 14.37 9.94
C GLN A 60 14.65 14.89 10.95
N THR A 61 13.39 14.99 10.54
CA THR A 61 12.30 15.60 11.32
C THR A 61 11.02 14.78 11.16
N MET A 62 10.17 14.80 12.18
CA MET A 62 8.88 14.13 12.14
C MET A 62 7.92 14.92 11.23
N PRO A 63 7.18 14.27 10.31
CA PRO A 63 6.25 14.97 9.44
C PRO A 63 5.07 15.55 10.24
N GLY A 64 4.57 16.71 9.83
CA GLY A 64 3.38 17.31 10.44
C GLY A 64 2.13 16.46 10.22
N SER A 65 1.21 16.44 11.21
CA SER A 65 0.01 15.60 11.15
C SER A 65 -0.87 15.92 9.93
N GLY A 66 -1.11 17.20 9.62
CA GLY A 66 -1.91 17.61 8.46
C GLY A 66 -1.29 17.16 7.12
N ASP A 67 0.03 17.22 7.01
CA ASP A 67 0.75 16.76 5.82
C ASP A 67 0.64 15.25 5.63
N MET A 68 0.64 14.48 6.72
CA MET A 68 0.48 13.02 6.66
C MET A 68 -0.92 12.63 6.17
N TRP A 69 -1.96 13.38 6.55
CA TRP A 69 -3.32 13.14 6.08
C TRP A 69 -3.45 13.40 4.59
N SER A 70 -2.91 14.52 4.10
CA SER A 70 -2.87 14.81 2.67
C SER A 70 -2.06 13.76 1.90
N ALA A 71 -0.89 13.37 2.39
CA ALA A 71 -0.07 12.34 1.78
C ALA A 71 -0.79 10.98 1.72
N ALA A 72 -1.45 10.58 2.81
CA ALA A 72 -2.23 9.34 2.85
C ALA A 72 -3.40 9.35 1.86
N LEU A 73 -4.07 10.49 1.70
CA LEU A 73 -5.14 10.65 0.71
C LEU A 73 -4.61 10.42 -0.71
N TRP A 74 -3.50 11.07 -1.06
CA TRP A 74 -2.85 10.89 -2.36
C TRP A 74 -2.36 9.46 -2.58
N MET A 75 -1.79 8.81 -1.57
CA MET A 75 -1.41 7.39 -1.65
C MET A 75 -2.62 6.49 -1.90
N GLY A 76 -3.74 6.73 -1.21
CA GLY A 76 -4.99 6.00 -1.41
C GLY A 76 -5.53 6.18 -2.84
N ILE A 77 -5.61 7.41 -3.33
CA ILE A 77 -6.09 7.72 -4.69
C ILE A 77 -5.20 7.04 -5.73
N VAL A 78 -3.88 7.28 -5.66
CA VAL A 78 -2.93 6.77 -6.65
C VAL A 78 -2.89 5.25 -6.62
N GLY A 79 -2.81 4.64 -5.43
CA GLY A 79 -2.78 3.18 -5.31
C GLY A 79 -4.07 2.52 -5.80
N MET A 80 -5.25 3.12 -5.57
CA MET A 80 -6.51 2.59 -6.11
C MET A 80 -6.59 2.72 -7.63
N LEU A 81 -6.12 3.83 -8.21
CA LEU A 81 -6.02 3.98 -9.67
C LEU A 81 -5.06 2.94 -10.26
N THR A 82 -3.92 2.69 -9.62
CA THR A 82 -2.99 1.64 -10.03
C THR A 82 -3.64 0.25 -9.95
N ASN A 83 -4.37 -0.04 -8.88
CA ASN A 83 -5.11 -1.30 -8.76
C ASN A 83 -6.16 -1.46 -9.86
N LEU A 84 -6.89 -0.39 -10.23
CA LEU A 84 -7.83 -0.44 -11.35
C LEU A 84 -7.14 -0.75 -12.68
N VAL A 85 -6.00 -0.11 -12.94
CA VAL A 85 -5.20 -0.38 -14.15
C VAL A 85 -4.71 -1.83 -14.14
N MET A 86 -4.17 -2.32 -13.02
CA MET A 86 -3.69 -3.70 -12.90
C MET A 86 -4.84 -4.71 -13.05
N ALA A 87 -6.00 -4.47 -12.43
CA ALA A 87 -7.17 -5.32 -12.59
C ALA A 87 -7.65 -5.36 -14.05
N GLY A 88 -7.70 -4.21 -14.72
CA GLY A 88 -8.01 -4.13 -16.14
C GLY A 88 -7.04 -4.93 -17.00
N LEU A 89 -5.73 -4.82 -16.75
CA LEU A 89 -4.71 -5.62 -17.44
C LEU A 89 -4.89 -7.12 -17.17
N PHE A 90 -5.22 -7.51 -15.93
CA PHE A 90 -5.49 -8.91 -15.59
C PHE A 90 -6.68 -9.48 -16.36
N PHE A 91 -7.76 -8.71 -16.56
CA PHE A 91 -8.91 -9.14 -17.35
C PHE A 91 -8.58 -9.38 -18.83
N LEU A 92 -7.55 -8.72 -19.37
CA LEU A 92 -7.11 -8.95 -20.74
C LEU A 92 -6.28 -10.24 -20.89
N VAL A 93 -5.65 -10.70 -19.82
CA VAL A 93 -4.72 -11.84 -19.84
C VAL A 93 -5.40 -13.13 -19.35
N VAL A 94 -6.37 -13.04 -18.44
CA VAL A 94 -7.06 -14.19 -17.84
C VAL A 94 -8.48 -14.32 -18.40
N PRO A 95 -8.75 -15.31 -19.28
CA PRO A 95 -10.08 -15.53 -19.86
C PRO A 95 -11.12 -15.86 -18.79
N GLY A 96 -12.37 -15.41 -18.97
CA GLY A 96 -13.51 -15.72 -18.10
C GLY A 96 -13.59 -14.92 -16.79
N MET A 97 -12.58 -14.12 -16.46
CA MET A 97 -12.52 -13.36 -15.21
C MET A 97 -13.51 -12.18 -15.18
N SER A 98 -13.88 -11.65 -16.34
CA SER A 98 -14.89 -10.59 -16.50
C SER A 98 -16.32 -11.07 -16.30
N GLU A 99 -16.60 -12.37 -16.50
CA GLU A 99 -17.93 -12.96 -16.40
C GLU A 99 -18.44 -12.94 -14.96
N GLY A 100 -17.56 -13.14 -13.98
CA GLY A 100 -17.89 -13.06 -12.56
C GLY A 100 -18.31 -11.66 -12.09
N LEU A 101 -17.94 -10.61 -12.82
CA LEU A 101 -18.33 -9.23 -12.52
C LEU A 101 -19.62 -8.80 -13.22
N ALA A 102 -19.96 -9.44 -14.35
CA ALA A 102 -21.14 -9.10 -15.14
C ALA A 102 -22.47 -9.29 -14.39
N GLY A 103 -22.49 -10.16 -13.37
CA GLY A 103 -23.67 -10.42 -12.53
C GLY A 103 -23.81 -9.48 -11.32
N ILE A 104 -22.82 -8.63 -11.02
CA ILE A 104 -22.82 -7.80 -9.82
C ILE A 104 -23.42 -6.42 -10.16
N PRO A 105 -24.47 -5.97 -9.45
CA PRO A 105 -25.03 -4.66 -9.71
C PRO A 105 -24.02 -3.54 -9.44
N VAL A 106 -24.00 -2.52 -10.31
CA VAL A 106 -22.99 -1.44 -10.29
C VAL A 106 -22.92 -0.71 -8.94
N ASN A 107 -24.05 -0.52 -8.27
CA ASN A 107 -24.12 0.07 -6.93
C ASN A 107 -23.34 -0.74 -5.88
N PHE A 108 -23.35 -2.07 -5.94
CA PHE A 108 -22.53 -2.90 -5.04
C PHE A 108 -21.03 -2.76 -5.34
N LEU A 109 -20.65 -2.66 -6.63
CA LEU A 109 -19.26 -2.42 -7.02
C LEU A 109 -18.76 -1.06 -6.51
N VAL A 110 -19.56 -0.01 -6.66
CA VAL A 110 -19.22 1.33 -6.16
C VAL A 110 -19.08 1.32 -4.64
N ILE A 111 -20.03 0.72 -3.91
CA ILE A 111 -19.95 0.62 -2.44
C ILE A 111 -18.68 -0.14 -2.01
N GLY A 112 -18.41 -1.30 -2.63
CA GLY A 112 -17.21 -2.09 -2.34
C GLY A 112 -15.91 -1.33 -2.64
N PHE A 113 -15.87 -0.60 -3.76
CA PHE A 113 -14.75 0.25 -4.11
C PHE A 113 -14.55 1.38 -3.11
N THR A 114 -15.62 2.06 -2.69
CA THR A 114 -15.57 3.13 -1.69
C THR A 114 -15.07 2.62 -0.34
N ILE A 115 -15.58 1.49 0.14
CA ILE A 115 -15.11 0.88 1.39
C ILE A 115 -13.62 0.52 1.28
N THR A 116 -13.22 -0.11 0.17
CA THR A 116 -11.82 -0.48 -0.07
C THR A 116 -10.92 0.75 -0.10
N PHE A 117 -11.36 1.85 -0.73
CA PHE A 117 -10.64 3.11 -0.74
C PHE A 117 -10.48 3.69 0.67
N VAL A 118 -11.55 3.72 1.48
CA VAL A 118 -11.49 4.23 2.86
C VAL A 118 -10.51 3.40 3.69
N VAL A 119 -10.57 2.07 3.57
CA VAL A 119 -9.64 1.18 4.28
C VAL A 119 -8.20 1.41 3.81
N ALA A 120 -7.97 1.47 2.50
CA ALA A 120 -6.64 1.73 1.93
C ALA A 120 -6.08 3.07 2.42
N PHE A 121 -6.89 4.13 2.41
CA PHE A 121 -6.54 5.44 2.94
C PHE A 121 -6.16 5.40 4.43
N LEU A 122 -6.96 4.74 5.26
CA LEU A 122 -6.68 4.60 6.70
C LEU A 122 -5.42 3.79 6.94
N ILE A 123 -5.21 2.70 6.20
CA ILE A 123 -3.99 1.89 6.25
C ILE A 123 -2.78 2.73 5.86
N SER A 124 -2.83 3.45 4.74
CA SER A 124 -1.75 4.35 4.33
C SER A 124 -1.45 5.38 5.41
N ARG A 125 -2.47 5.98 6.05
CA ARG A 125 -2.30 6.95 7.13
C ARG A 125 -1.62 6.36 8.36
N LEU A 126 -2.04 5.17 8.78
CA LEU A 126 -1.48 4.48 9.95
C LEU A 126 -0.04 4.06 9.69
N PHE A 127 0.22 3.43 8.54
CA PHE A 127 1.53 2.87 8.23
C PHE A 127 2.57 3.92 7.83
N LEU A 128 2.15 5.04 7.25
CA LEU A 128 3.03 6.21 7.10
C LEU A 128 3.51 6.71 8.46
N TRP A 129 2.62 6.80 9.45
CA TRP A 129 3.00 7.18 10.80
C TRP A 129 3.89 6.14 11.48
N VAL A 130 3.59 4.85 11.34
CA VAL A 130 4.44 3.77 11.87
C VAL A 130 5.85 3.85 11.28
N GLY A 131 5.98 3.98 9.96
CA GLY A 131 7.26 4.11 9.26
C GLY A 131 8.04 5.35 9.66
N ALA A 132 7.36 6.50 9.80
CA ALA A 132 8.00 7.73 10.25
C ALA A 132 8.46 7.62 11.72
N ARG A 133 7.61 7.08 12.60
CA ARG A 133 7.91 6.95 14.03
C ARG A 133 9.07 5.99 14.29
N SER A 134 9.14 4.87 13.56
CA SER A 134 10.24 3.91 13.70
C SER A 134 11.57 4.51 13.25
N ALA A 135 11.59 5.21 12.11
CA ALA A 135 12.77 5.91 11.60
C ALA A 135 13.26 7.01 12.55
N PHE A 136 12.34 7.80 13.09
CA PHE A 136 12.68 8.90 13.99
C PHE A 136 13.32 8.39 15.29
N LYS A 137 12.75 7.34 15.89
CA LYS A 137 13.33 6.70 17.07
C LYS A 137 14.74 6.14 16.80
N ALA A 138 14.97 5.58 15.61
CA ALA A 138 16.29 5.09 15.24
C ALA A 138 17.31 6.23 15.11
N LEU A 139 16.91 7.35 14.51
CA LEU A 139 17.75 8.55 14.41
C LEU A 139 18.10 9.16 15.77
N GLU A 140 17.12 9.23 16.69
CA GLU A 140 17.38 9.71 18.06
C GLU A 140 18.39 8.85 18.81
N ARG A 141 18.34 7.52 18.60
CA ARG A 141 19.31 6.58 19.20
C ARG A 141 20.71 6.78 18.63
N ALA A 142 20.83 6.82 17.30
CA ALA A 142 22.13 7.05 16.64
C ALA A 142 22.77 8.38 17.06
N LYS A 143 21.98 9.45 17.24
CA LYS A 143 22.47 10.75 17.70
C LYS A 143 22.96 10.71 19.16
N LYS A 144 22.35 9.90 20.02
CA LYS A 144 22.80 9.71 21.41
C LYS A 144 24.12 8.95 21.47
N GLU A 145 24.27 7.91 20.65
CA GLU A 145 25.50 7.11 20.57
C GLU A 145 26.70 7.90 20.02
N SER A 146 26.48 8.82 19.07
CA SER A 146 27.54 9.70 18.55
C SER A 146 27.99 10.80 19.52
N ASN A 147 27.23 11.07 20.58
CA ASN A 147 27.53 12.11 21.58
C ASN A 147 28.08 11.51 22.90
N SER A 148 28.22 10.19 22.98
CA SER A 148 28.83 9.46 24.10
C SER A 148 30.25 9.04 23.74
#